data_AF-A0A7W4EAZ9-F1
#
_entry.id   AF-A0A7W4EAZ9-F1
#
_cell.length_a   1.000
_cell.length_b   1.000
_cell.length_c   1.000
_cell.angle_alpha   90.00
_cell.angle_beta   90.00
_cell.angle_gamma   90.00
#
_symmetry.space_group_name_H-M   'P 1'
#
loop_
_entity.id
_entity.type
_entity.pdbx_description
1 polymer ?
#
loop_
_entity_poly.entity_id
_entity_poly.type
_entity_poly.pdbx_seq_one_letter_code
_entity_poly.pdbx_strand_id
1 'polypeptide(L)'
;MAQHQKQQTSFRLSDRYGLGGLDTPDWPRAAEFIRNLGEYYVLATQDNIGTCMDGRPGSSLVAVPNGAGGALLYAIADYLASDDEQTAHETIARSISSVYQPGSSLRVHRDTHAQGQGAGCAAADKIGLVFDIIAKRSKDVQDLIGKLELGGYVMDEQAHPQIVARAQSGGSLLQASGDQLVTYADNCLASFEPSGGHTDILQGSHCEAAVVMNRRHGTTLNRSALAQDFDAAGKQYQAFNIDVWSFKPSAQALYPENTDMQQRAAMAMLYYNVAAIMALCGADMTVVAVE
;
A
#
# COMPACT_ATOMS: atom_id res chain seq x y z
N MET A 1 -35.54 -2.49 7.45
CA MET A 1 -34.75 -2.40 6.22
C MET A 1 -33.52 -3.26 6.42
N ALA A 2 -33.42 -4.39 5.71
CA ALA A 2 -32.26 -5.25 5.80
C ALA A 2 -31.09 -4.55 5.09
N GLN A 3 -30.16 -3.99 5.87
CA GLN A 3 -28.86 -3.54 5.35
C GLN A 3 -28.28 -4.71 4.56
N HIS A 4 -28.00 -4.49 3.28
CA HIS A 4 -27.20 -5.41 2.49
C HIS A 4 -25.85 -5.51 3.19
N GLN A 5 -25.66 -6.59 3.94
CA GLN A 5 -24.37 -6.96 4.51
C GLN A 5 -23.47 -7.20 3.30
N LYS A 6 -22.70 -6.17 2.93
CA LYS A 6 -21.81 -6.22 1.76
C LYS A 6 -20.81 -7.35 1.97
N GLN A 7 -20.54 -8.07 0.90
CA GLN A 7 -19.77 -9.30 0.93
C GLN A 7 -18.34 -8.98 1.42
N GLN A 8 -18.06 -9.40 2.64
CA GLN A 8 -16.78 -9.25 3.29
C GLN A 8 -16.18 -10.63 3.49
N THR A 9 -15.04 -10.89 2.85
CA THR A 9 -14.26 -12.11 3.07
C THR A 9 -13.15 -11.78 4.06
N SER A 10 -13.07 -12.50 5.16
CA SER A 10 -11.99 -12.36 6.14
C SER A 10 -11.10 -13.59 6.16
N PHE A 11 -9.80 -13.37 6.31
CA PHE A 11 -8.78 -14.40 6.26
C PHE A 11 -7.68 -14.07 7.28
N ARG A 12 -7.33 -15.03 8.15
CA ARG A 12 -6.20 -14.89 9.08
C ARG A 12 -4.92 -15.40 8.40
N LEU A 13 -3.84 -14.62 8.47
CA LEU A 13 -2.61 -14.90 7.72
C LEU A 13 -1.92 -16.23 8.06
N SER A 14 -2.00 -16.74 9.29
CA SER A 14 -1.23 -17.91 9.76
C SER A 14 0.30 -17.73 9.62
N ASP A 15 1.06 -18.66 10.19
CA ASP A 15 2.54 -18.66 10.11
C ASP A 15 3.06 -18.76 8.66
N ARG A 16 2.22 -19.26 7.74
CA ARG A 16 2.59 -19.35 6.33
C ARG A 16 2.71 -17.96 5.71
N TYR A 17 1.78 -17.04 5.97
CA TYR A 17 1.77 -15.74 5.29
C TYR A 17 2.22 -14.58 6.19
N GLY A 18 1.99 -14.64 7.50
CA GLY A 18 2.37 -13.58 8.44
C GLY A 18 3.81 -13.74 8.93
N LEU A 19 4.73 -12.96 8.38
CA LEU A 19 6.18 -13.04 8.65
C LEU A 19 6.68 -11.86 9.48
N GLY A 20 5.84 -10.86 9.70
CA GLY A 20 6.10 -9.71 10.53
C GLY A 20 5.66 -9.94 11.98
N GLY A 21 5.39 -8.83 12.67
CA GLY A 21 5.07 -8.84 14.10
C GLY A 21 3.83 -8.03 14.48
N LEU A 22 3.10 -7.50 13.50
CA LEU A 22 1.84 -6.80 13.76
C LEU A 22 0.69 -7.81 13.67
N ASP A 23 0.13 -8.19 14.82
CA ASP A 23 -1.03 -9.06 14.91
C ASP A 23 -2.30 -8.28 15.19
N THR A 24 -3.46 -8.86 14.83
CA THR A 24 -4.75 -8.34 15.28
C THR A 24 -4.77 -8.38 16.81
N PRO A 25 -4.93 -7.24 17.50
CA PRO A 25 -4.89 -7.20 18.95
C PRO A 25 -6.09 -7.95 19.52
N ASP A 26 -5.86 -8.68 20.61
CA ASP A 26 -6.93 -9.30 21.37
C ASP A 26 -7.61 -8.25 22.26
N TRP A 27 -8.82 -7.84 21.89
CA TRP A 27 -9.60 -6.88 22.66
C TRP A 27 -11.12 -7.05 22.45
N PRO A 28 -11.98 -6.60 23.40
CA PRO A 28 -13.41 -6.95 23.41
C PRO A 28 -14.21 -6.56 22.17
N ARG A 29 -13.80 -5.53 21.43
CA ARG A 29 -14.49 -5.07 20.21
C ARG A 29 -13.74 -5.41 18.92
N ALA A 30 -12.72 -6.28 18.93
CA ALA A 30 -11.97 -6.66 17.72
C ALA A 30 -12.90 -7.22 16.61
N ALA A 31 -13.82 -8.11 16.99
CA ALA A 31 -14.77 -8.67 16.04
C ALA A 31 -15.80 -7.64 15.55
N GLU A 32 -16.17 -6.67 16.38
CA GLU A 32 -17.04 -5.54 15.99
C GLU A 32 -16.33 -4.61 15.02
N PHE A 33 -15.07 -4.27 15.30
CA PHE A 33 -14.20 -3.48 14.42
C PHE A 33 -14.17 -4.08 13.01
N ILE A 34 -13.84 -5.38 12.90
CA ILE A 34 -13.76 -6.07 11.62
C ILE A 34 -15.10 -6.08 10.90
N ARG A 35 -16.21 -6.36 11.59
CA ARG A 35 -17.55 -6.40 10.98
C ARG A 35 -18.02 -5.03 10.47
N ASN A 36 -17.60 -3.95 11.10
CA ASN A 36 -18.09 -2.61 10.79
C ASN A 36 -17.21 -1.87 9.76
N LEU A 37 -16.08 -2.44 9.31
CA LEU A 37 -15.19 -1.81 8.32
C LEU A 37 -15.91 -1.29 7.08
N GLY A 38 -16.93 -2.02 6.60
CA GLY A 38 -17.74 -1.63 5.44
C GLY A 38 -18.51 -0.31 5.58
N GLU A 39 -18.75 0.16 6.81
CA GLU A 39 -19.50 1.40 7.10
C GLU A 39 -18.62 2.65 7.01
N TYR A 40 -17.30 2.50 7.02
CA TYR A 40 -16.34 3.62 7.06
C TYR A 40 -15.82 4.03 5.68
N TYR A 41 -16.44 3.59 4.60
CA TYR A 41 -16.01 3.97 3.25
C TYR A 41 -16.61 5.30 2.79
N VAL A 42 -15.73 6.15 2.27
CA VAL A 42 -16.07 7.45 1.67
C VAL A 42 -15.66 7.47 0.21
N LEU A 43 -16.23 8.40 -0.57
CA LEU A 43 -15.83 8.60 -1.95
C LEU A 43 -14.37 9.07 -2.01
N ALA A 44 -13.58 8.43 -2.88
CA ALA A 44 -12.23 8.88 -3.17
C ALA A 44 -12.29 10.13 -4.06
N THR A 45 -11.42 11.11 -3.81
CA THR A 45 -11.36 12.35 -4.60
C THR A 45 -10.56 12.20 -5.90
N GLN A 46 -9.90 11.05 -6.09
CA GLN A 46 -9.13 10.68 -7.29
C GLN A 46 -9.13 9.15 -7.45
N ASP A 47 -8.80 8.69 -8.66
CA ASP A 47 -8.76 7.25 -8.97
C ASP A 47 -7.40 6.60 -8.71
N ASN A 48 -6.33 7.40 -8.62
CA ASN A 48 -4.95 6.95 -8.50
C ASN A 48 -4.51 6.91 -7.02
N ILE A 49 -3.60 6.00 -6.66
CA ILE A 49 -3.00 5.91 -5.33
C ILE A 49 -2.41 7.27 -4.94
N GLY A 50 -2.86 7.81 -3.79
CA GLY A 50 -2.40 9.09 -3.28
C GLY A 50 -1.50 8.97 -2.06
N THR A 51 -1.85 8.12 -1.09
CA THR A 51 -1.17 8.05 0.22
C THR A 51 -0.85 6.61 0.64
N CYS A 52 -0.04 6.47 1.68
CA CYS A 52 0.35 5.15 2.18
C CYS A 52 -0.82 4.38 2.82
N MET A 53 -0.75 3.06 2.79
CA MET A 53 -1.67 2.15 3.48
C MET A 53 -1.67 2.26 5.01
N ASP A 54 -0.65 2.89 5.59
CA ASP A 54 -0.39 3.02 7.03
C ASP A 54 -1.63 3.48 7.81
N GLY A 55 -1.98 2.79 8.90
CA GLY A 55 -3.19 3.10 9.65
C GLY A 55 -3.08 4.30 10.58
N ARG A 56 -1.86 4.81 10.83
CA ARG A 56 -1.61 5.88 11.80
C ARG A 56 -2.16 7.23 11.35
N PRO A 57 -2.57 8.09 12.31
CA PRO A 57 -3.04 9.43 11.99
C PRO A 57 -1.90 10.29 11.41
N GLY A 58 -2.22 11.03 10.36
CA GLY A 58 -1.32 11.95 9.66
C GLY A 58 -1.95 13.32 9.41
N SER A 59 -1.22 14.18 8.69
CA SER A 59 -1.64 15.54 8.35
C SER A 59 -2.65 15.63 7.21
N SER A 60 -2.68 14.65 6.30
CA SER A 60 -3.61 14.66 5.17
C SER A 60 -5.00 14.23 5.60
N LEU A 61 -5.99 15.05 5.26
CA LEU A 61 -7.41 14.77 5.45
C LEU A 61 -8.12 14.38 4.15
N VAL A 62 -7.39 14.35 3.02
CA VAL A 62 -7.99 14.07 1.71
C VAL A 62 -8.24 12.57 1.58
N ALA A 63 -9.48 12.21 1.28
CA ALA A 63 -9.87 10.84 1.00
C ALA A 63 -9.35 10.41 -0.38
N VAL A 64 -8.13 9.90 -0.43
CA VAL A 64 -7.51 9.36 -1.66
C VAL A 64 -7.17 7.88 -1.51
N PRO A 65 -7.09 7.13 -2.63
CA PRO A 65 -6.74 5.72 -2.60
C PRO A 65 -5.38 5.46 -1.93
N ASN A 66 -5.27 4.34 -1.22
CA ASN A 66 -4.10 3.98 -0.42
C ASN A 66 -3.38 2.74 -0.96
N GLY A 67 -2.05 2.74 -0.85
CA GLY A 67 -1.19 1.60 -1.16
C GLY A 67 0.14 1.69 -0.43
N ALA A 68 0.87 0.58 -0.28
CA ALA A 68 2.14 0.54 0.42
C ALA A 68 3.16 1.54 -0.15
N GLY A 69 3.51 2.55 0.65
CA GLY A 69 4.46 3.61 0.28
C GLY A 69 3.84 4.86 -0.38
N GLY A 70 2.54 4.89 -0.64
CA GLY A 70 1.89 6.02 -1.31
C GLY A 70 2.49 6.27 -2.69
N ALA A 71 2.98 7.48 -2.96
CA ALA A 71 3.62 7.83 -4.22
C ALA A 71 4.85 6.97 -4.56
N LEU A 72 5.56 6.40 -3.57
CA LEU A 72 6.68 5.49 -3.82
C LEU A 72 6.25 4.20 -4.54
N LEU A 73 4.98 3.80 -4.41
CA LEU A 73 4.46 2.60 -5.06
C LEU A 73 4.62 2.65 -6.58
N TYR A 74 4.56 3.84 -7.19
CA TYR A 74 4.74 4.00 -8.63
C TYR A 74 6.16 3.63 -9.08
N ALA A 75 7.19 4.07 -8.35
CA ALA A 75 8.58 3.74 -8.65
C ALA A 75 8.87 2.25 -8.45
N ILE A 76 8.27 1.66 -7.42
CA ILE A 76 8.40 0.24 -7.13
C ILE A 76 7.73 -0.61 -8.21
N ALA A 77 6.51 -0.25 -8.60
CA ALA A 77 5.79 -0.93 -9.66
C ALA A 77 6.51 -0.81 -11.00
N ASP A 78 7.01 0.38 -11.33
CA ASP A 78 7.79 0.64 -12.54
C ASP A 78 9.07 -0.19 -12.60
N TYR A 79 9.83 -0.27 -11.50
CA TYR A 79 11.03 -1.09 -11.41
C TYR A 79 10.74 -2.59 -11.58
N LEU A 80 9.68 -3.09 -10.93
CA LEU A 80 9.30 -4.50 -10.99
C LEU A 80 8.69 -4.89 -12.35
N ALA A 81 8.03 -3.96 -13.05
CA ALA A 81 7.35 -4.19 -14.32
C ALA A 81 8.23 -3.97 -15.54
N SER A 82 9.35 -3.25 -15.42
CA SER A 82 10.25 -2.91 -16.52
C SER A 82 11.65 -3.51 -16.34
N ASP A 83 12.34 -3.70 -17.46
CA ASP A 83 13.76 -4.09 -17.49
C ASP A 83 14.68 -2.85 -17.55
N ASP A 84 14.10 -1.66 -17.39
CA ASP A 84 14.84 -0.40 -17.40
C ASP A 84 15.54 -0.22 -16.05
N GLU A 85 16.87 -0.14 -16.08
CA GLU A 85 17.69 -0.02 -14.89
C GLU A 85 18.31 1.37 -14.82
N GLN A 86 17.74 2.18 -13.94
CA GLN A 86 18.20 3.54 -13.63
C GLN A 86 18.55 3.61 -12.14
N THR A 87 19.14 4.73 -11.69
CA THR A 87 19.34 4.95 -10.26
C THR A 87 18.00 5.11 -9.54
N ALA A 88 17.96 4.86 -8.22
CA ALA A 88 16.72 4.96 -7.44
C ALA A 88 16.04 6.33 -7.59
N HIS A 89 16.85 7.40 -7.57
CA HIS A 89 16.36 8.77 -7.74
C HIS A 89 15.72 9.00 -9.11
N GLU A 90 16.33 8.51 -10.19
CA GLU A 90 15.81 8.67 -11.55
C GLU A 90 14.53 7.86 -11.76
N THR A 91 14.48 6.61 -11.30
CA THR A 91 13.26 5.79 -11.32
C THR A 91 12.13 6.50 -10.58
N ILE A 92 12.37 6.97 -9.36
CA ILE A 92 11.37 7.69 -8.56
C ILE A 92 10.90 8.95 -9.28
N ALA A 93 11.82 9.78 -9.74
CA ALA A 93 11.50 11.02 -10.43
C ALA A 93 10.64 10.75 -11.68
N ARG A 94 11.04 9.79 -12.51
CA ARG A 94 10.29 9.43 -13.72
C ARG A 94 8.90 8.92 -13.39
N SER A 95 8.77 7.94 -12.49
CA SER A 95 7.48 7.33 -12.20
C SER A 95 6.50 8.30 -11.57
N ILE A 96 6.95 9.17 -10.64
CA ILE A 96 6.10 10.21 -10.05
C ILE A 96 5.72 11.25 -11.11
N SER A 97 6.67 11.70 -11.94
CA SER A 97 6.39 12.66 -13.01
C SER A 97 5.32 12.16 -13.98
N SER A 98 5.35 10.86 -14.33
CA SER A 98 4.37 10.25 -15.24
C SER A 98 2.95 10.29 -14.69
N VAL A 99 2.77 10.18 -13.38
CA VAL A 99 1.45 10.08 -12.75
C VAL A 99 0.96 11.38 -12.11
N TYR A 100 1.84 12.35 -11.93
CA TYR A 100 1.50 13.64 -11.35
C TYR A 100 0.47 14.37 -12.21
N GLN A 101 -0.52 14.96 -11.55
CA GLN A 101 -1.51 15.84 -12.15
C GLN A 101 -1.67 17.05 -11.24
N PRO A 102 -1.77 18.29 -11.78
CA PRO A 102 -1.98 19.46 -10.95
C PRO A 102 -3.19 19.28 -10.02
N GLY A 103 -2.99 19.48 -8.71
CA GLY A 103 -4.02 19.31 -7.69
C GLY A 103 -4.27 17.87 -7.23
N SER A 104 -3.52 16.88 -7.73
CA SER A 104 -3.57 15.52 -7.16
C SER A 104 -2.93 15.48 -5.77
N SER A 105 -3.38 14.55 -4.93
CA SER A 105 -2.85 14.38 -3.56
C SER A 105 -1.86 13.21 -3.50
N LEU A 106 -0.85 13.23 -4.36
CA LEU A 106 0.27 12.29 -4.29
C LEU A 106 1.17 12.65 -3.11
N ARG A 107 1.41 11.69 -2.23
CA ARG A 107 2.17 11.89 -1.00
C ARG A 107 3.04 10.70 -0.66
N VAL A 108 4.13 10.99 0.01
CA VAL A 108 4.88 10.04 0.83
C VAL A 108 4.66 10.36 2.31
N HIS A 109 5.18 9.53 3.20
CA HIS A 109 5.08 9.83 4.62
C HIS A 109 6.37 9.53 5.36
N ARG A 110 6.52 10.22 6.49
CA ARG A 110 7.48 9.95 7.55
C ARG A 110 6.73 9.77 8.86
N ASP A 111 7.41 9.34 9.91
CA ASP A 111 6.87 9.39 11.26
C ASP A 111 7.78 10.14 12.24
N THR A 112 7.28 10.39 13.44
CA THR A 112 8.02 11.11 14.50
C THR A 112 9.00 10.24 15.30
N HIS A 113 9.08 8.95 15.01
CA HIS A 113 9.86 7.98 15.78
C HIS A 113 11.07 7.43 15.00
N ALA A 114 11.10 7.65 13.69
CA ALA A 114 12.16 7.20 12.82
C ALA A 114 13.51 7.79 13.23
N GLN A 115 14.54 6.94 13.25
CA GLN A 115 15.91 7.30 13.56
C GLN A 115 16.86 6.74 12.51
N GLY A 116 17.98 7.43 12.29
CA GLY A 116 19.04 6.97 11.40
C GLY A 116 18.60 6.91 9.93
N GLN A 117 18.60 5.71 9.36
CA GLN A 117 18.35 5.45 7.93
C GLN A 117 16.88 5.13 7.61
N GLY A 118 16.02 5.09 8.63
CA GLY A 118 14.58 4.83 8.45
C GLY A 118 13.80 6.12 8.19
N ALA A 119 12.78 6.04 7.35
CA ALA A 119 11.80 7.10 7.14
C ALA A 119 10.60 7.02 8.10
N GLY A 120 10.34 5.86 8.70
CA GLY A 120 9.09 5.60 9.42
C GLY A 120 7.96 5.11 8.50
N CYS A 121 8.30 4.82 7.23
CA CYS A 121 7.41 4.19 6.27
C CYS A 121 7.88 2.75 6.06
N ALA A 122 7.17 1.79 6.65
CA ALA A 122 7.61 0.40 6.63
C ALA A 122 7.71 -0.20 5.22
N ALA A 123 6.95 0.33 4.25
CA ALA A 123 7.09 -0.03 2.84
C ALA A 123 8.47 0.37 2.28
N ALA A 124 8.95 1.58 2.57
CA ALA A 124 10.29 2.03 2.18
C ALA A 124 11.38 1.35 3.03
N ASP A 125 11.23 1.34 4.35
CA ASP A 125 12.24 0.86 5.30
C ASP A 125 12.49 -0.65 5.20
N LYS A 126 11.47 -1.43 4.79
CA LYS A 126 11.57 -2.89 4.62
C LYS A 126 11.50 -3.32 3.15
N ILE A 127 11.77 -2.44 2.20
CA ILE A 127 11.68 -2.74 0.76
C ILE A 127 12.46 -4.01 0.39
N GLY A 128 13.65 -4.22 0.96
CA GLY A 128 14.46 -5.42 0.74
C GLY A 128 13.78 -6.71 1.20
N LEU A 129 13.11 -6.70 2.36
CA LEU A 129 12.33 -7.85 2.83
C LEU A 129 11.12 -8.13 1.94
N VAL A 130 10.42 -7.07 1.50
CA VAL A 130 9.27 -7.21 0.60
C VAL A 130 9.71 -7.81 -0.74
N PHE A 131 10.83 -7.34 -1.30
CA PHE A 131 11.40 -7.89 -2.53
C PHE A 131 11.84 -9.34 -2.34
N ASP A 132 12.46 -9.67 -1.20
CA ASP A 132 12.80 -11.05 -0.86
C ASP A 132 11.59 -11.97 -0.79
N ILE A 133 10.46 -11.51 -0.25
CA ILE A 133 9.20 -12.27 -0.23
C ILE A 133 8.69 -12.49 -1.65
N ILE A 134 8.68 -11.46 -2.50
CA ILE A 134 8.30 -11.60 -3.92
C ILE A 134 9.22 -12.62 -4.62
N ALA A 135 10.53 -12.48 -4.43
CA ALA A 135 11.58 -13.26 -5.08
C ALA A 135 11.58 -14.75 -4.67
N LYS A 136 11.43 -15.01 -3.37
CA LYS A 136 11.65 -16.34 -2.76
C LYS A 136 10.34 -17.05 -2.41
N ARG A 137 9.24 -16.31 -2.29
CA ARG A 137 7.92 -16.80 -1.86
C ARG A 137 6.80 -16.40 -2.83
N SER A 138 7.14 -16.20 -4.11
CA SER A 138 6.18 -15.79 -5.16
C SER A 138 4.91 -16.66 -5.21
N LYS A 139 5.04 -17.98 -4.98
CA LYS A 139 3.90 -18.90 -4.90
C LYS A 139 2.98 -18.63 -3.71
N ASP A 140 3.54 -18.26 -2.56
CA ASP A 140 2.74 -17.89 -1.39
C ASP A 140 2.03 -16.55 -1.62
N VAL A 141 2.69 -15.60 -2.30
CA VAL A 141 2.07 -14.34 -2.73
C VAL A 141 0.87 -14.61 -3.66
N GLN A 142 1.04 -15.44 -4.69
CA GLN A 142 -0.04 -15.83 -5.61
C GLN A 142 -1.19 -16.55 -4.90
N ASP A 143 -0.86 -17.48 -3.99
CA ASP A 143 -1.85 -18.22 -3.21
C ASP A 143 -2.65 -17.30 -2.28
N LEU A 144 -2.00 -16.34 -1.62
CA LEU A 144 -2.68 -15.35 -0.79
C LEU A 144 -3.58 -14.43 -1.64
N ILE A 145 -3.12 -13.99 -2.83
CA ILE A 145 -3.95 -13.26 -3.79
C ILE A 145 -5.20 -14.06 -4.15
N GLY A 146 -5.06 -15.36 -4.41
CA GLY A 146 -6.17 -16.26 -4.71
C GLY A 146 -7.15 -16.39 -3.55
N LYS A 147 -6.65 -16.58 -2.32
CA LYS A 147 -7.46 -16.68 -1.09
C LYS A 147 -8.25 -15.41 -0.78
N LEU A 148 -7.70 -14.26 -1.14
CA LEU A 148 -8.34 -12.95 -0.99
C LEU A 148 -9.20 -12.57 -2.20
N GLU A 149 -9.32 -13.45 -3.19
CA GLU A 149 -10.11 -13.24 -4.41
C GLU A 149 -9.75 -11.93 -5.14
N LEU A 150 -8.44 -11.59 -5.15
CA LEU A 150 -7.92 -10.37 -5.79
C LEU A 150 -7.52 -10.63 -7.26
N GLY A 151 -7.60 -11.88 -7.72
CA GLY A 151 -7.20 -12.29 -9.08
C GLY A 151 -8.01 -11.64 -10.20
N GLY A 152 -9.23 -11.16 -9.92
CA GLY A 152 -10.05 -10.41 -10.87
C GLY A 152 -9.52 -9.02 -11.23
N TYR A 153 -8.49 -8.54 -10.52
CA TYR A 153 -7.96 -7.18 -10.68
C TYR A 153 -6.77 -7.14 -11.63
N VAL A 154 -5.83 -8.10 -11.58
CA VAL A 154 -4.70 -8.21 -12.51
C VAL A 154 -4.03 -9.59 -12.44
N MET A 155 -4.17 -10.42 -13.48
CA MET A 155 -3.34 -11.63 -13.64
C MET A 155 -2.89 -11.72 -15.09
N ASP A 156 -1.66 -11.26 -15.33
CA ASP A 156 -0.90 -11.60 -16.53
C ASP A 156 0.13 -12.66 -16.14
N GLU A 157 -0.09 -13.90 -16.57
CA GLU A 157 0.85 -14.99 -16.30
C GLU A 157 2.26 -14.69 -16.84
N GLN A 158 2.39 -13.85 -17.87
CA GLN A 158 3.68 -13.45 -18.44
C GLN A 158 4.40 -12.40 -17.58
N ALA A 159 3.67 -11.62 -16.78
CA ALA A 159 4.25 -10.62 -15.88
C ALA A 159 4.91 -11.26 -14.65
N HIS A 160 4.42 -12.41 -14.18
CA HIS A 160 4.92 -13.06 -12.98
C HIS A 160 6.43 -13.36 -13.02
N PRO A 161 6.97 -14.08 -14.04
CA PRO A 161 8.40 -14.38 -14.10
C PRO A 161 9.28 -13.13 -14.08
N GLN A 162 8.84 -12.06 -14.76
CA GLN A 162 9.58 -10.80 -14.80
C GLN A 162 9.59 -10.12 -13.44
N ILE A 163 8.44 -9.97 -12.78
CA ILE A 163 8.34 -9.36 -11.45
C ILE A 163 9.23 -10.10 -10.44
N VAL A 164 9.21 -11.44 -10.47
CA VAL A 164 10.06 -12.27 -9.61
C VAL A 164 11.54 -12.08 -9.92
N ALA A 165 11.93 -12.05 -11.20
CA ALA A 165 13.31 -11.84 -11.61
C ALA A 165 13.83 -10.45 -11.21
N ARG A 166 13.02 -9.40 -11.37
CA ARG A 166 13.36 -8.02 -10.96
C ARG A 166 13.45 -7.86 -9.45
N ALA A 167 12.59 -8.54 -8.69
CA ALA A 167 12.71 -8.58 -7.23
C ALA A 167 14.00 -9.28 -6.78
N GLN A 168 14.41 -10.35 -7.49
CA GLN A 168 15.66 -11.08 -7.22
C GLN A 168 16.93 -10.30 -7.57
N SER A 169 16.91 -9.45 -8.60
CA SER A 169 18.11 -8.73 -9.05
C SER A 169 18.60 -7.68 -8.04
N GLY A 170 17.72 -7.27 -7.11
CA GLY A 170 18.08 -6.41 -6.00
C GLY A 170 18.63 -5.04 -6.42
N GLY A 171 18.08 -4.49 -7.51
CA GLY A 171 18.56 -3.29 -8.21
C GLY A 171 18.50 -2.00 -7.41
N SER A 172 18.61 -0.87 -8.11
CA SER A 172 18.92 0.45 -7.52
C SER A 172 18.04 0.88 -6.34
N LEU A 173 16.75 0.53 -6.32
CA LEU A 173 15.85 0.82 -5.19
C LEU A 173 16.30 0.18 -3.87
N LEU A 174 16.94 -1.00 -3.91
CA LEU A 174 17.45 -1.68 -2.71
C LEU A 174 18.80 -1.13 -2.23
N GLN A 175 19.44 -0.28 -3.03
CA GLN A 175 20.71 0.38 -2.66
C GLN A 175 20.48 1.67 -1.86
N ALA A 176 19.26 2.20 -1.88
CA ALA A 176 18.87 3.37 -1.12
C ALA A 176 18.26 2.97 0.24
N SER A 177 18.54 3.75 1.28
CA SER A 177 17.83 3.63 2.55
C SER A 177 16.37 4.07 2.42
N GLY A 178 15.52 3.65 3.36
CA GLY A 178 14.12 4.09 3.39
C GLY A 178 13.99 5.62 3.47
N ASP A 179 14.87 6.26 4.26
CA ASP A 179 14.99 7.72 4.32
C ASP A 179 15.33 8.36 2.97
N GLN A 180 16.28 7.78 2.23
CA GLN A 180 16.65 8.27 0.90
C GLN A 180 15.50 8.11 -0.10
N LEU A 181 14.83 6.96 -0.10
CA LEU A 181 13.69 6.70 -0.99
C LEU A 181 12.59 7.76 -0.77
N VAL A 182 12.18 7.98 0.48
CA VAL A 182 11.17 8.99 0.82
C VAL A 182 11.65 10.40 0.46
N THR A 183 12.93 10.72 0.70
CA THR A 183 13.50 12.03 0.32
C THR A 183 13.49 12.28 -1.18
N TYR A 184 13.84 11.27 -2.00
CA TYR A 184 13.80 11.41 -3.46
C TYR A 184 12.38 11.67 -3.97
N ALA A 185 11.39 10.98 -3.42
CA ALA A 185 10.00 11.17 -3.78
C ALA A 185 9.47 12.55 -3.33
N ASP A 186 9.77 12.95 -2.10
CA ASP A 186 9.39 14.27 -1.56
C ASP A 186 10.00 15.41 -2.38
N ASN A 187 11.30 15.34 -2.69
CA ASN A 187 11.98 16.33 -3.53
C ASN A 187 11.36 16.42 -4.94
N CYS A 188 10.99 15.28 -5.52
CA CYS A 188 10.31 15.26 -6.82
C CYS A 188 8.94 15.94 -6.74
N LEU A 189 8.12 15.60 -5.74
CA LEU A 189 6.78 16.19 -5.56
C LEU A 189 6.86 17.71 -5.28
N ALA A 190 7.81 18.13 -4.44
CA ALA A 190 8.06 19.54 -4.15
C ALA A 190 8.49 20.34 -5.39
N SER A 191 9.05 19.70 -6.41
CA SER A 191 9.41 20.36 -7.68
C SER A 191 8.19 20.74 -8.53
N PHE A 192 7.05 20.04 -8.37
CA PHE A 192 5.81 20.37 -9.07
C PHE A 192 4.98 21.42 -8.34
N GLU A 193 4.96 21.36 -7.01
CA GLU A 193 4.18 22.28 -6.18
C GLU A 193 4.95 22.66 -4.90
N PRO A 194 5.81 23.70 -4.93
CA PRO A 194 6.70 24.05 -3.82
C PRO A 194 6.00 24.45 -2.52
N SER A 195 4.73 24.87 -2.60
CA SER A 195 3.90 25.25 -1.45
C SER A 195 3.11 24.09 -0.83
N GLY A 196 3.15 22.90 -1.44
CA GLY A 196 2.39 21.73 -1.02
C GLY A 196 3.11 20.90 0.07
N GLY A 197 2.38 20.47 1.10
CA GLY A 197 2.87 19.48 2.04
C GLY A 197 2.75 18.08 1.43
N HIS A 198 3.78 17.61 0.73
CA HIS A 198 3.80 16.32 0.01
C HIS A 198 4.28 15.14 0.86
N THR A 199 4.86 15.44 2.02
CA THR A 199 5.20 14.47 3.05
C THR A 199 4.21 14.57 4.20
N ASP A 200 3.46 13.51 4.45
CA ASP A 200 2.67 13.38 5.69
C ASP A 200 3.56 12.97 6.86
N ILE A 201 3.35 13.58 8.03
CA ILE A 201 4.06 13.21 9.27
C ILE A 201 3.11 12.43 10.17
N LEU A 202 3.26 11.11 10.18
CA LEU A 202 2.44 10.20 10.96
C LEU A 202 2.85 10.21 12.44
N GLN A 203 1.85 10.09 13.31
CA GLN A 203 2.01 10.19 14.77
C GLN A 203 1.68 8.86 15.45
N GLY A 204 2.30 8.65 16.62
CA GLY A 204 2.02 7.49 17.46
C GLY A 204 2.61 6.17 16.94
N SER A 205 2.10 5.07 17.50
CA SER A 205 2.54 3.72 17.19
C SER A 205 1.53 2.98 16.33
N HIS A 206 2.01 1.96 15.61
CA HIS A 206 1.18 1.00 14.89
C HIS A 206 0.25 0.27 15.86
N CYS A 207 -1.05 0.31 15.58
CA CYS A 207 -2.12 -0.33 16.33
C CYS A 207 -3.18 -0.90 15.38
N GLU A 208 -2.75 -1.36 14.20
CA GLU A 208 -3.63 -1.92 13.18
C GLU A 208 -4.31 -3.19 13.71
N ALA A 209 -5.64 -3.20 13.68
CA ALA A 209 -6.44 -4.36 14.05
C ALA A 209 -6.80 -5.24 12.86
N ALA A 210 -6.75 -4.71 11.65
CA ALA A 210 -6.98 -5.43 10.42
C ALA A 210 -6.19 -4.84 9.25
N VAL A 211 -6.00 -5.66 8.22
CA VAL A 211 -5.63 -5.20 6.88
C VAL A 211 -6.87 -5.22 6.01
N VAL A 212 -7.10 -4.15 5.28
CA VAL A 212 -8.24 -3.98 4.38
C VAL A 212 -7.75 -3.99 2.93
N MET A 213 -8.28 -4.92 2.15
CA MET A 213 -8.14 -4.99 0.69
C MET A 213 -9.45 -4.47 0.07
N ASN A 214 -9.51 -3.17 -0.15
CA ASN A 214 -10.71 -2.53 -0.68
C ASN A 214 -10.84 -2.76 -2.20
N ARG A 215 -11.90 -3.44 -2.60
CA ARG A 215 -12.28 -3.71 -3.99
C ARG A 215 -13.41 -2.80 -4.49
N ARG A 216 -14.02 -2.03 -3.59
CA ARG A 216 -15.10 -1.09 -3.89
C ARG A 216 -14.57 0.11 -4.67
N HIS A 217 -14.90 0.14 -5.96
CA HIS A 217 -14.45 1.17 -6.88
C HIS A 217 -14.85 2.58 -6.43
N GLY A 218 -13.94 3.54 -6.57
CA GLY A 218 -14.19 4.96 -6.29
C GLY A 218 -14.33 5.29 -4.79
N THR A 219 -13.94 4.39 -3.89
CA THR A 219 -13.98 4.63 -2.45
C THR A 219 -12.65 4.37 -1.77
N THR A 220 -12.48 4.93 -0.57
CA THR A 220 -11.36 4.62 0.33
C THR A 220 -11.85 4.60 1.78
N LEU A 221 -11.06 4.05 2.69
CA LEU A 221 -11.39 3.93 4.10
C LEU A 221 -11.20 5.27 4.83
N ASN A 222 -12.25 5.74 5.50
CA ASN A 222 -12.16 6.87 6.43
C ASN A 222 -11.50 6.40 7.75
N ARG A 223 -10.18 6.29 7.73
CA ARG A 223 -9.36 5.86 8.88
C ARG A 223 -9.59 6.73 10.11
N SER A 224 -9.81 8.03 9.94
CA SER A 224 -10.06 8.96 11.05
C SER A 224 -11.37 8.67 11.78
N ALA A 225 -12.46 8.47 11.03
CA ALA A 225 -13.74 8.09 11.63
C ALA A 225 -13.68 6.70 12.28
N LEU A 226 -13.02 5.74 11.63
CA LEU A 226 -12.83 4.39 12.18
C LEU A 226 -12.03 4.43 13.51
N ALA A 227 -10.92 5.16 13.53
CA ALA A 227 -10.10 5.30 14.73
C ALA A 227 -10.85 6.02 15.86
N GLN A 228 -11.70 6.99 15.54
CA GLN A 228 -12.51 7.73 16.51
C GLN A 228 -13.57 6.84 17.19
N ASP A 229 -14.30 6.03 16.42
CA ASP A 229 -15.38 5.20 16.95
C ASP A 229 -14.89 3.99 17.77
N PHE A 230 -13.66 3.57 17.53
CA PHE A 230 -13.02 2.45 18.20
C PHE A 230 -11.91 2.88 19.16
N ASP A 231 -11.76 4.17 19.47
CA ASP A 231 -10.82 4.61 20.50
C ASP A 231 -11.17 3.97 21.86
N ALA A 232 -10.19 3.30 22.46
CA ALA A 232 -10.32 2.65 23.76
C ALA A 232 -9.25 3.17 24.71
N ALA A 233 -9.64 4.01 25.67
CA ALA A 233 -8.80 4.47 26.78
C ALA A 233 -7.38 4.91 26.36
N GLY A 234 -7.27 5.63 25.23
CA GLY A 234 -5.99 6.15 24.72
C GLY A 234 -5.28 5.24 23.71
N LYS A 235 -5.93 4.16 23.25
CA LYS A 235 -5.49 3.37 22.08
C LYS A 235 -6.44 3.61 20.92
N GLN A 236 -5.91 4.23 19.86
CA GLN A 236 -6.59 4.35 18.58
C GLN A 236 -6.34 3.07 17.77
N TYR A 237 -7.34 2.22 17.64
CA TYR A 237 -7.24 1.06 16.76
C TYR A 237 -7.32 1.51 15.30
N GLN A 238 -6.41 0.97 14.51
CA GLN A 238 -6.16 1.40 13.14
C GLN A 238 -6.49 0.27 12.16
N ALA A 239 -6.48 0.56 10.87
CA ALA A 239 -6.48 -0.47 9.84
C ALA A 239 -5.48 -0.08 8.75
N PHE A 240 -4.69 -1.04 8.27
CA PHE A 240 -4.02 -0.86 7.00
C PHE A 240 -5.09 -0.84 5.91
N ASN A 241 -5.07 0.13 5.01
CA ASN A 241 -6.01 0.18 3.87
C ASN A 241 -5.26 0.12 2.54
N ILE A 242 -5.65 -0.80 1.67
CA ILE A 242 -5.13 -0.95 0.33
C ILE A 242 -6.30 -0.92 -0.64
N ASP A 243 -6.36 0.13 -1.44
CA ASP A 243 -7.41 0.33 -2.44
C ASP A 243 -7.06 -0.39 -3.75
N VAL A 244 -7.26 -1.71 -3.75
CA VAL A 244 -6.91 -2.60 -4.87
C VAL A 244 -7.57 -2.17 -6.18
N TRP A 245 -8.78 -1.62 -6.13
CA TRP A 245 -9.47 -1.09 -7.31
C TRP A 245 -8.69 0.01 -8.04
N SER A 246 -7.83 0.75 -7.33
CA SER A 246 -7.03 1.87 -7.83
C SER A 246 -5.76 1.44 -8.58
N PHE A 247 -5.34 0.16 -8.48
CA PHE A 247 -4.11 -0.30 -9.14
C PHE A 247 -4.16 -0.20 -10.66
N LYS A 248 -5.32 -0.51 -11.27
CA LYS A 248 -5.47 -0.40 -12.73
C LYS A 248 -5.44 1.07 -13.20
N PRO A 249 -6.25 2.00 -12.65
CA PRO A 249 -6.11 3.44 -12.95
C PRO A 249 -4.69 3.97 -12.72
N SER A 250 -4.04 3.57 -11.62
CA SER A 250 -2.68 3.97 -11.29
C SER A 250 -1.66 3.49 -12.34
N ALA A 251 -1.80 2.26 -12.82
CA ALA A 251 -0.95 1.74 -13.89
C ALA A 251 -1.23 2.41 -15.25
N GLN A 252 -2.49 2.76 -15.53
CA GLN A 252 -2.87 3.56 -16.70
C GLN A 252 -2.25 4.95 -16.67
N ALA A 253 -2.20 5.60 -15.51
CA ALA A 253 -1.51 6.87 -15.36
C ALA A 253 0.01 6.71 -15.56
N LEU A 254 0.60 5.61 -15.08
CA LEU A 254 2.04 5.36 -15.19
C LEU A 254 2.48 5.06 -16.64
N TYR A 255 1.64 4.35 -17.40
CA TYR A 255 1.92 3.94 -18.78
C TYR A 255 0.71 4.22 -19.71
N PRO A 256 0.38 5.48 -20.02
CA PRO A 256 -0.88 5.86 -20.69
C PRO A 256 -1.09 5.21 -22.06
N GLU A 257 -0.01 4.91 -22.77
CA GLU A 257 -0.05 4.42 -24.15
C GLU A 257 0.37 2.94 -24.30
N ASN A 258 0.72 2.26 -23.20
CA ASN A 258 1.27 0.90 -23.24
C ASN A 258 0.46 -0.07 -22.35
N THR A 259 -0.57 -0.69 -22.94
CA THR A 259 -1.46 -1.63 -22.25
C THR A 259 -0.75 -2.81 -21.60
N ASP A 260 0.30 -3.35 -22.24
CA ASP A 260 1.06 -4.48 -21.67
C ASP A 260 1.79 -4.04 -20.40
N MET A 261 2.41 -2.85 -20.42
CA MET A 261 3.03 -2.27 -19.23
C MET A 261 2.00 -1.89 -18.16
N GLN A 262 0.80 -1.44 -18.53
CA GLN A 262 -0.28 -1.21 -17.56
C GLN A 262 -0.63 -2.49 -16.80
N GLN A 263 -0.74 -3.63 -17.50
CA GLN A 263 -1.02 -4.92 -16.86
C GLN A 263 0.12 -5.34 -15.94
N ARG A 264 1.37 -5.27 -16.41
CA ARG A 264 2.55 -5.62 -15.58
C ARG A 264 2.66 -4.73 -14.35
N ALA A 265 2.47 -3.43 -14.49
CA ALA A 265 2.59 -2.47 -13.40
C ALA A 265 1.47 -2.65 -12.36
N ALA A 266 0.22 -2.85 -12.80
CA ALA A 266 -0.87 -3.12 -11.87
C ALA A 266 -0.63 -4.44 -11.10
N MET A 267 -0.08 -5.47 -11.75
CA MET A 267 0.30 -6.72 -11.10
C MET A 267 1.47 -6.54 -10.12
N ALA A 268 2.46 -5.72 -10.48
CA ALA A 268 3.57 -5.37 -9.60
C ALA A 268 3.09 -4.61 -8.35
N MET A 269 2.13 -3.67 -8.49
CA MET A 269 1.49 -3.00 -7.35
C MET A 269 0.80 -4.02 -6.43
N LEU A 270 0.04 -4.96 -6.99
CA LEU A 270 -0.63 -6.00 -6.21
C LEU A 270 0.37 -6.92 -5.49
N TYR A 271 1.42 -7.39 -6.18
CA TYR A 271 2.45 -8.24 -5.60
C TYR A 271 3.16 -7.55 -4.45
N TYR A 272 3.54 -6.30 -4.66
CA TYR A 272 4.24 -5.52 -3.65
C TYR A 272 3.37 -5.28 -2.42
N ASN A 273 2.09 -4.91 -2.59
CA ASN A 273 1.19 -4.70 -1.46
C ASN A 273 0.92 -6.00 -0.68
N VAL A 274 0.73 -7.12 -1.36
CA VAL A 274 0.53 -8.42 -0.70
C VAL A 274 1.79 -8.88 0.03
N ALA A 275 2.96 -8.75 -0.60
CA ALA A 275 4.22 -9.06 0.05
C ALA A 275 4.54 -8.11 1.22
N ALA A 276 4.12 -6.83 1.14
CA ALA A 276 4.22 -5.90 2.25
C ALA A 276 3.35 -6.33 3.43
N ILE A 277 2.11 -6.77 3.21
CA ILE A 277 1.28 -7.35 4.27
C ILE A 277 2.01 -8.52 4.94
N MET A 278 2.54 -9.46 4.13
CA MET A 278 3.29 -10.61 4.65
C MET A 278 4.52 -10.18 5.47
N ALA A 279 5.23 -9.13 5.05
CA ALA A 279 6.43 -8.61 5.72
C ALA A 279 6.15 -7.89 7.05
N LEU A 280 4.98 -7.24 7.16
CA LEU A 280 4.64 -6.38 8.28
C LEU A 280 3.79 -7.09 9.33
N CYS A 281 2.86 -7.92 8.89
CA CYS A 281 1.85 -8.53 9.73
C CYS A 281 2.33 -9.89 10.25
N GLY A 282 1.96 -10.20 11.49
CA GLY A 282 2.15 -11.50 12.09
C GLY A 282 1.06 -12.50 11.69
N ALA A 283 1.18 -13.72 12.21
CA ALA A 283 0.32 -14.85 11.86
C ALA A 283 -1.15 -14.65 12.24
N ASP A 284 -1.44 -13.86 13.26
CA ASP A 284 -2.80 -13.66 13.77
C ASP A 284 -3.49 -12.42 13.18
N MET A 285 -2.81 -11.67 12.31
CA MET A 285 -3.42 -10.56 11.59
C MET A 285 -4.58 -11.04 10.71
N THR A 286 -5.71 -10.34 10.82
CA THR A 286 -6.89 -10.53 9.99
C THR A 286 -6.84 -9.61 8.78
N VAL A 287 -6.85 -10.21 7.59
CA VAL A 287 -7.02 -9.51 6.31
C VAL A 287 -8.49 -9.60 5.89
N VAL A 288 -9.01 -8.50 5.39
CA VAL A 288 -10.40 -8.32 5.04
C VAL A 288 -10.49 -7.81 3.61
N ALA A 289 -11.13 -8.55 2.71
CA ALA A 289 -11.51 -8.06 1.40
C ALA A 289 -12.94 -7.51 1.45
N VAL A 290 -13.13 -6.28 0.98
CA VAL A 290 -14.43 -5.57 0.99
C VAL A 290 -14.86 -5.24 -0.43
N GLU A 291 -16.13 -5.47 -0.77
CA GLU A 291 -16.76 -5.13 -2.07
C GLU A 291 -17.78 -3.98 -1.99
#